data_AF-A0A9D9GK45-F1
#
_entry.id   AF-A0A9D9GK45-F1
#
_cell.length_a   1.000
_cell.length_b   1.000
_cell.length_c   1.000
_cell.angle_alpha   90.00
_cell.angle_beta   90.00
_cell.angle_gamma   90.00
#
_symmetry.space_group_name_H-M   'P 1'
#
loop_
_entity.id
_entity.type
_entity.pdbx_description
1 polymer ?
#
loop_
_entity_poly.entity_id
_entity_poly.type
_entity_poly.pdbx_seq_one_letter_code
_entity_poly.pdbx_strand_id
1 'polypeptide(L)'
;MKKALVISLAALLAVSCGIYSFTGTSIQADVKTITIPYAEYKALRVNPSLSNLLTEALQDKFRKLTRLEQVDMDGDLELVCEVTGYD
;
A
#
# COMPACT_ATOMS: atom_id res chain seq x y z
N MET A 1 50.47 -10.30 0.07
CA MET A 1 49.56 -10.83 -0.98
C MET A 1 48.23 -11.34 -0.39
N LYS A 2 48.25 -12.25 0.60
CA LYS A 2 47.03 -12.83 1.22
C LYS A 2 46.06 -11.78 1.83
N LYS A 3 46.60 -10.78 2.52
CA LYS A 3 45.81 -9.68 3.13
C LYS A 3 45.08 -8.81 2.09
N ALA A 4 45.71 -8.57 0.93
CA ALA A 4 45.10 -7.81 -0.16
C ALA A 4 43.93 -8.57 -0.82
N LEU A 5 44.05 -9.90 -0.92
CA LEU A 5 42.98 -10.76 -1.45
C LEU A 5 41.75 -10.74 -0.54
N VAL A 6 41.95 -10.83 0.78
CA VAL A 6 40.88 -10.76 1.79
C VAL A 6 40.17 -9.40 1.79
N ILE A 7 40.92 -8.30 1.63
CA ILE A 7 40.35 -6.95 1.55
C ILE A 7 39.51 -6.79 0.26
N SER A 8 39.97 -7.34 -0.87
CA SER A 8 39.19 -7.28 -2.13
C SER A 8 37.88 -8.09 -2.05
N LEU A 9 37.89 -9.23 -1.36
CA LEU A 9 36.72 -10.07 -1.19
C LEU A 9 35.69 -9.44 -0.25
N ALA A 10 36.15 -8.76 0.81
CA ALA A 10 35.28 -7.99 1.71
C ALA A 10 34.66 -6.77 1.01
N ALA A 11 35.40 -6.12 0.11
CA ALA A 11 34.89 -5.00 -0.68
C ALA A 11 33.78 -5.43 -1.65
N LEU A 12 33.90 -6.60 -2.29
CA LEU A 12 32.88 -7.16 -3.18
C LEU A 12 31.56 -7.49 -2.45
N LEU A 13 31.63 -7.94 -1.19
CA LEU A 13 30.45 -8.21 -0.37
C LEU A 13 29.76 -6.92 0.14
N ALA A 14 30.48 -5.81 0.21
CA ALA A 14 29.91 -4.53 0.62
C ALA A 14 29.05 -3.87 -0.48
N VAL A 15 29.25 -4.23 -1.76
CA VAL A 15 28.49 -3.63 -2.89
C VAL A 15 27.13 -4.30 -3.10
N SER A 16 26.89 -5.51 -2.56
CA SER A 16 25.67 -6.26 -2.81
C SER A 16 24.47 -5.88 -1.91
N CYS A 17 24.64 -4.96 -0.95
CA CYS A 17 23.63 -4.67 0.07
C CYS A 17 22.82 -3.37 -0.17
N GLY A 18 23.04 -2.68 -1.29
CA GLY A 18 22.67 -1.25 -1.39
C GLY A 18 21.33 -0.90 -2.04
N ILE A 19 20.75 -1.77 -2.88
CA ILE A 19 19.59 -1.37 -3.72
C ILE A 19 18.60 -2.53 -3.87
N TYR A 20 18.12 -3.05 -2.75
CA TYR A 20 16.99 -3.97 -2.76
C TYR A 20 15.83 -3.34 -1.99
N SER A 21 14.88 -2.76 -2.72
CA SER A 21 13.64 -2.28 -2.13
C SER A 21 12.64 -3.42 -2.12
N PHE A 22 12.45 -4.04 -0.96
CA PHE A 22 11.40 -5.04 -0.71
C PHE A 22 9.99 -4.41 -0.66
N THR A 23 9.82 -3.18 -1.17
CA THR A 23 8.52 -2.52 -1.29
C THR A 23 7.81 -3.09 -2.51
N GLY A 24 7.08 -4.20 -2.33
CA GLY A 24 6.27 -4.83 -3.38
C GLY A 24 5.09 -3.99 -3.86
N THR A 25 5.10 -2.67 -3.64
CA THR A 25 4.06 -1.72 -4.02
C THR A 25 4.62 -0.77 -5.08
N SER A 26 4.03 -0.80 -6.27
CA SER A 26 4.42 0.03 -7.43
C SER A 26 3.80 1.43 -7.38
N ILE A 27 3.75 2.05 -6.20
CA ILE A 27 3.24 3.41 -6.04
C ILE A 27 4.39 4.38 -6.30
N GLN A 28 4.18 5.35 -7.20
CA GLN A 28 5.21 6.32 -7.55
C GLN A 28 5.57 7.17 -6.31
N ALA A 29 6.82 7.61 -6.21
CA ALA A 29 7.34 8.27 -5.00
C ALA A 29 6.73 9.66 -4.73
N ASP A 30 6.10 10.25 -5.73
CA ASP A 30 5.35 11.51 -5.68
C ASP A 30 3.95 11.36 -5.08
N VAL A 31 3.38 10.15 -5.09
CA VAL A 31 2.06 9.86 -4.52
C VAL A 31 2.18 9.62 -3.01
N LYS A 32 1.55 10.48 -2.20
CA LYS A 32 1.67 10.45 -0.74
C LYS A 32 0.35 10.31 -0.03
N THR A 33 -0.75 10.70 -0.67
CA THR A 33 -2.07 10.79 -0.05
C THR A 33 -3.09 9.92 -0.79
N ILE A 34 -4.10 9.46 -0.06
CA ILE A 34 -5.23 8.71 -0.62
C ILE A 34 -6.54 9.14 0.05
N THR A 35 -7.56 9.30 -0.76
CA THR A 35 -8.94 9.52 -0.33
C THR A 35 -9.75 8.24 -0.55
N ILE A 36 -10.40 7.77 0.52
CA ILE A 36 -11.27 6.58 0.49
C ILE A 36 -12.67 7.02 0.97
N PRO A 37 -13.57 7.42 0.06
CA PRO A 37 -14.95 7.73 0.40
C PRO A 37 -15.71 6.52 0.93
N TYR A 38 -16.84 6.78 1.57
CA TYR A 38 -17.74 5.75 2.06
C TYR A 38 -18.27 4.88 0.91
N ALA A 39 -18.23 3.56 1.07
CA ALA A 39 -18.68 2.64 0.04
C ALA A 39 -20.20 2.71 -0.18
N GLU A 40 -20.63 2.97 -1.41
CA GLU A 40 -22.06 3.03 -1.76
C GLU A 40 -22.72 1.65 -1.66
N TYR A 41 -23.99 1.62 -1.23
CA TYR A 41 -24.77 0.38 -1.19
C TYR A 41 -25.71 0.29 -2.40
N LYS A 42 -25.48 -0.70 -3.28
CA LYS A 42 -26.30 -0.95 -4.48
C LYS A 42 -26.88 -2.37 -4.56
N ALA A 43 -26.69 -3.18 -3.52
CA ALA A 43 -27.19 -4.54 -3.48
C ALA A 43 -28.72 -4.62 -3.26
N LEU A 44 -29.35 -5.66 -3.82
CA LEU A 44 -30.80 -5.88 -3.71
C LEU A 44 -31.25 -6.38 -2.33
N ARG A 45 -30.44 -7.23 -1.69
CA ARG A 45 -30.67 -7.67 -0.31
C ARG A 45 -30.19 -6.57 0.62
N VAL A 46 -30.75 -6.45 1.82
CA VAL A 46 -30.40 -5.38 2.76
C VAL A 46 -29.47 -5.90 3.85
N ASN A 47 -28.22 -5.43 3.84
CA ASN A 47 -27.32 -5.50 4.97
C ASN A 47 -26.56 -4.17 5.10
N PRO A 48 -27.03 -3.27 5.97
CA PRO A 48 -26.50 -1.90 6.04
C PRO A 48 -25.08 -1.82 6.61
N SER A 49 -24.56 -2.88 7.24
CA SER A 49 -23.20 -2.87 7.81
C SER A 49 -22.12 -3.11 6.76
N LEU A 50 -22.44 -3.67 5.59
CA LEU A 50 -21.44 -4.04 4.59
C LEU A 50 -20.68 -2.83 4.04
N SER A 51 -21.37 -1.71 3.84
CA SER A 51 -20.72 -0.47 3.38
C SER A 51 -19.68 0.02 4.37
N ASN A 52 -20.03 0.05 5.67
CA ASN A 52 -19.11 0.46 6.72
C ASN A 52 -17.94 -0.54 6.85
N LEU A 53 -18.22 -1.85 6.89
CA LEU A 53 -17.18 -2.89 6.98
C LEU A 53 -16.21 -2.86 5.80
N LEU A 54 -16.72 -2.67 4.58
CA LEU A 54 -15.89 -2.55 3.38
C LEU A 54 -15.01 -1.30 3.45
N THR A 55 -15.60 -0.16 3.83
CA THR A 55 -14.86 1.11 3.97
C THR A 55 -13.74 0.97 5.00
N GLU A 56 -14.04 0.46 6.20
CA GLU A 56 -13.06 0.26 7.28
C GLU A 56 -11.97 -0.74 6.89
N ALA A 57 -12.34 -1.85 6.25
CA ALA A 57 -11.38 -2.85 5.79
C ALA A 57 -10.42 -2.29 4.73
N LEU A 58 -10.92 -1.45 3.82
CA LEU A 58 -10.08 -0.77 2.83
C LEU A 58 -9.16 0.24 3.50
N GLN A 59 -9.68 1.08 4.39
CA GLN A 59 -8.87 2.04 5.14
C GLN A 59 -7.74 1.34 5.92
N ASP A 60 -8.07 0.25 6.62
CA ASP A 60 -7.10 -0.54 7.38
C ASP A 60 -6.05 -1.21 6.48
N LYS A 61 -6.46 -1.74 5.31
CA LYS A 61 -5.54 -2.35 4.35
C LYS A 61 -4.54 -1.35 3.79
N PHE A 62 -4.98 -0.16 3.41
CA PHE A 62 -4.08 0.89 2.91
C PHE A 62 -3.13 1.39 4.00
N ARG A 63 -3.62 1.57 5.23
CA ARG A 63 -2.79 1.93 6.39
C ARG A 63 -1.72 0.88 6.70
N LYS A 64 -2.01 -0.41 6.54
CA LYS A 64 -1.09 -1.52 6.85
C LYS A 64 -0.08 -1.81 5.74
N LEU A 65 -0.48 -1.66 4.48
CA LEU A 65 0.32 -2.12 3.33
C LEU A 65 0.98 -0.99 2.55
N THR A 66 0.66 0.27 2.85
CA THR A 66 1.22 1.44 2.17
C THR A 66 1.69 2.48 3.18
N ARG A 67 2.46 3.47 2.69
CA ARG A 67 2.87 4.64 3.46
C ARG A 67 1.99 5.87 3.15
N LEU A 68 0.85 5.65 2.48
CA LEU A 68 -0.02 6.74 2.08
C LEU A 68 -0.75 7.30 3.31
N GLU A 69 -0.81 8.62 3.38
CA GLU A 69 -1.62 9.35 4.34
C GLU A 69 -3.07 9.40 3.85
N GLN A 70 -4.02 9.16 4.74
CA GLN A 70 -5.43 9.13 4.39
C GLN A 70 -6.02 10.52 4.63
N VAL A 71 -6.59 11.12 3.58
CA VAL A 71 -7.14 12.48 3.61
C VAL A 71 -8.60 12.47 3.17
N ASP A 72 -9.42 13.35 3.75
CA ASP A 72 -10.87 13.38 3.52
C ASP A 72 -11.24 13.77 2.08
N MET A 73 -10.43 14.62 1.44
CA MET A 73 -10.63 15.12 0.07
C MET A 73 -9.30 15.43 -0.60
N ASP A 74 -9.30 15.51 -1.94
CA ASP A 74 -8.16 15.93 -2.77
C ASP A 74 -6.86 15.12 -2.55
N GLY A 75 -6.99 13.83 -2.23
CA GLY A 75 -5.84 12.93 -2.20
C GLY A 75 -5.23 12.71 -3.59
N ASP A 76 -3.93 12.40 -3.62
CA ASP A 76 -3.20 12.06 -4.85
C ASP A 76 -3.81 10.82 -5.55
N LEU A 77 -4.49 9.97 -4.78
CA LEU A 77 -5.30 8.85 -5.26
C LEU A 77 -6.71 8.91 -4.65
N GLU A 78 -7.71 8.51 -5.43
CA GLU A 78 -9.08 8.33 -4.97
C GLU A 78 -9.54 6.89 -5.22
N LEU A 79 -10.07 6.23 -4.19
CA LEU A 79 -10.58 4.86 -4.27
C LEU A 79 -12.09 4.81 -4.02
N VAL A 80 -12.87 4.75 -5.10
CA VAL A 80 -14.34 4.65 -5.02
C VAL A 80 -14.78 3.20 -5.06
N CYS A 81 -15.71 2.83 -4.18
CA CYS A 81 -16.17 1.45 -4.02
C CYS A 81 -17.69 1.39 -3.86
N GLU A 82 -18.29 0.29 -4.32
CA GLU A 82 -19.71 0.01 -4.14
C GLU A 82 -19.96 -1.46 -3.77
N VAL A 83 -20.99 -1.69 -2.96
CA VAL A 83 -21.48 -3.01 -2.58
C VAL A 83 -22.60 -3.39 -3.54
N THR A 84 -22.34 -4.29 -4.48
CA THR A 84 -23.32 -4.73 -5.51
C THR A 84 -24.08 -5.99 -5.14
N GLY A 85 -23.54 -6.81 -4.22
CA GLY A 85 -24.15 -8.05 -3.78
C GLY A 85 -23.30 -8.77 -2.74
N TYR A 86 -23.93 -9.71 -2.05
CA TYR A 86 -23.28 -10.64 -1.14
C TYR A 86 -24.11 -11.93 -1.14
N ASP A 87 -23.44 -13.07 -1.00
CA ASP A 87 -24.04 -14.41 -0.92
C ASP A 87 -24.09 -14.89 0.54
#